data_AF-A0A425WNV6-F1
#
_entry.id   AF-A0A425WNV6-F1
#
_cell.length_a   1.000
_cell.length_b   1.000
_cell.length_c   1.000
_cell.angle_alpha   90.00
_cell.angle_beta   90.00
_cell.angle_gamma   90.00
#
_symmetry.space_group_name_H-M   'P 1'
#
loop_
_entity.id
_entity.type
_entity.pdbx_description
1 polymer ?
#
loop_
_entity_poly.entity_id
_entity_poly.type
_entity_poly.pdbx_seq_one_letter_code
_entity_poly.pdbx_strand_id
1 'polypeptide(L)'
;MKEEGLEAKRAAELKRRARGRGRLTDAQFAALEPENVAAKLAERAETGTLTIRTDRCDLSGRAIYELYKQRQGVEQFFKIYGDTLRLDEATEGLLFLNHLCATIAARILEAIAATGHSRGVSYEDCVQTLHKVRACRTEGGWQAVPVKKRTAALCGKLGIDPTDLSLLEPRPDVQT
;
A
#
# COMPACT_ATOMS: atom_id res chain seq x y z
N MET A 1 41.04 37.39 -4.99
CA MET A 1 40.40 36.08 -4.71
C MET A 1 39.18 36.13 -3.76
N LYS A 2 39.26 36.55 -2.49
CA LYS A 2 38.06 36.57 -1.61
C LYS A 2 37.01 37.64 -2.02
N GLU A 3 37.46 38.80 -2.49
CA GLU A 3 36.56 39.89 -2.95
C GLU A 3 35.85 39.57 -4.27
N GLU A 4 36.54 39.03 -5.27
CA GLU A 4 35.95 38.63 -6.57
C GLU A 4 34.82 37.60 -6.39
N GLY A 5 34.98 36.65 -5.45
CA GLY A 5 33.95 35.67 -5.14
C GLY A 5 32.71 36.27 -4.46
N LEU A 6 32.86 37.40 -3.76
CA LEU A 6 31.77 38.14 -3.12
C LEU A 6 31.02 39.00 -4.14
N GLU A 7 31.72 39.61 -5.08
CA GLU A 7 31.13 40.37 -6.19
C GLU A 7 30.34 39.47 -7.14
N ALA A 8 30.87 38.29 -7.48
CA ALA A 8 30.16 37.30 -8.29
C ALA A 8 28.85 36.84 -7.62
N LYS A 9 28.86 36.65 -6.28
CA LYS A 9 27.66 36.32 -5.49
C LYS A 9 26.64 37.45 -5.47
N ARG A 10 27.08 38.71 -5.33
CA ARG A 10 26.21 39.89 -5.39
C ARG A 10 25.56 40.05 -6.76
N ALA A 11 26.32 39.87 -7.84
CA ALA A 11 25.79 39.93 -9.20
C ALA A 11 24.78 38.81 -9.50
N ALA A 12 25.03 37.59 -9.00
CA ALA A 12 24.08 36.48 -9.11
C ALA A 12 22.77 36.75 -8.34
N GLU A 13 22.88 37.33 -7.14
CA GLU A 13 21.71 37.68 -6.33
C GLU A 13 20.88 38.81 -6.97
N LEU A 14 21.52 39.81 -7.57
CA LEU A 14 20.83 40.86 -8.34
C LEU A 14 20.06 40.28 -9.54
N LYS A 15 20.64 39.32 -10.26
CA LYS A 15 19.93 38.61 -11.35
C LYS A 15 18.73 37.82 -10.86
N ARG A 16 18.79 37.23 -9.65
CA ARG A 16 17.64 36.51 -9.04
C ARG A 16 16.53 37.48 -8.62
N ARG A 17 16.89 38.63 -8.05
CA ARG A 17 15.95 39.70 -7.67
C ARG A 17 15.21 40.26 -8.88
N ALA A 18 15.90 40.49 -10.00
CA ALA A 18 15.27 40.93 -11.25
C ALA A 18 14.22 39.95 -11.80
N ARG A 19 14.31 38.67 -11.42
CA ARG A 19 13.35 37.61 -11.78
C ARG A 19 12.30 37.33 -10.71
N GLY A 20 12.23 38.16 -9.66
CA GLY A 20 11.31 37.97 -8.52
C GLY A 20 11.63 36.74 -7.64
N ARG A 21 12.82 36.13 -7.79
CA ARG A 21 13.26 34.94 -7.04
C ARG A 21 14.48 35.22 -6.15
N GLY A 22 14.64 36.48 -5.75
CA GLY A 22 15.69 36.91 -4.84
C GLY A 22 15.39 36.51 -3.41
N ARG A 23 16.43 36.43 -2.57
CA ARG A 23 16.28 36.30 -1.13
C ARG A 23 15.63 37.58 -0.58
N LEU A 24 14.74 37.41 0.41
CA LEU A 24 14.20 38.52 1.18
C LEU A 24 15.38 39.32 1.76
N THR A 25 15.27 40.64 1.72
CA THR A 25 16.21 41.50 2.45
C THR A 25 16.02 41.31 3.95
N ASP A 26 17.04 41.62 4.75
CA ASP A 26 16.95 41.52 6.20
C ASP A 26 15.79 42.38 6.75
N ALA A 27 15.51 43.53 6.11
CA ALA A 27 14.35 44.36 6.42
C ALA A 27 13.01 43.71 6.07
N GLN A 28 12.92 43.01 4.93
CA GLN A 28 11.71 42.27 4.54
C GLN A 28 11.49 41.05 5.43
N PHE A 29 12.56 40.38 5.85
CA PHE A 29 12.50 39.26 6.78
C PHE A 29 12.08 39.72 8.18
N ALA A 30 12.59 40.85 8.65
CA ALA A 30 12.20 41.47 9.91
C ALA A 30 10.75 41.99 9.92
N ALA A 31 10.20 42.32 8.75
CA ALA A 31 8.82 42.76 8.58
C ALA A 31 7.80 41.60 8.43
N LEU A 32 8.26 40.34 8.51
CA LEU A 32 7.35 39.20 8.50
C LEU A 32 6.65 39.08 9.86
N GLU A 33 5.33 39.14 9.84
CA GLU A 33 4.51 38.89 11.01
C GLU A 33 4.20 37.39 11.17
N PRO A 34 4.27 36.82 12.38
CA PRO A 34 3.87 35.45 12.65
C PRO A 34 2.39 35.25 12.30
N GLU A 35 2.12 34.32 11.39
CA GLU A 35 0.76 33.99 11.00
C GLU A 35 0.14 33.00 11.99
N ASN A 36 -1.04 33.34 12.53
CA ASN A 36 -1.80 32.40 13.36
C ASN A 36 -2.49 31.37 12.45
N VAL A 37 -1.76 30.29 12.17
CA VAL A 37 -2.21 29.18 11.32
C VAL A 37 -3.52 28.58 11.84
N ALA A 38 -3.71 28.49 13.16
CA ALA A 38 -4.94 27.97 13.75
C ALA A 38 -6.16 28.85 13.45
N ALA A 39 -6.00 30.18 13.49
CA ALA A 39 -7.08 31.13 13.17
C ALA A 39 -7.46 31.08 11.67
N LYS A 40 -6.48 31.01 10.76
CA LYS A 40 -6.75 30.87 9.32
C LYS A 40 -7.36 29.53 8.93
N LEU A 41 -7.01 28.46 9.63
CA LEU A 41 -7.64 27.15 9.45
C LEU A 41 -9.06 27.13 10.01
N ALA A 42 -9.33 27.85 11.11
CA ALA A 42 -10.68 28.00 11.66
C ALA A 42 -11.61 28.80 10.74
N GLU A 43 -11.11 29.76 9.95
CA GLU A 43 -11.88 30.44 8.90
C GLU A 43 -12.32 29.50 7.76
N ARG A 44 -11.64 28.36 7.56
CA ARG A 44 -12.06 27.29 6.64
C ARG A 44 -13.07 26.37 7.32
N ALA A 45 -14.18 26.92 7.80
CA ALA A 45 -15.19 26.20 8.57
C ALA A 45 -16.12 25.30 7.75
N GLU A 46 -15.79 24.97 6.50
CA GLU A 46 -16.51 23.95 5.74
C GLU A 46 -15.65 22.71 5.60
N THR A 47 -15.65 21.89 6.66
CA THR A 47 -15.21 20.52 6.52
C THR A 47 -16.22 19.82 5.62
N GLY A 48 -15.85 19.58 4.36
CA GLY A 48 -16.71 18.90 3.39
C GLY A 48 -17.22 17.56 3.94
N THR A 49 -18.45 17.18 3.58
CA THR A 49 -19.00 15.88 3.97
C THR A 49 -18.31 14.76 3.18
N LEU A 50 -17.66 13.85 3.89
CA LEU A 50 -17.09 12.63 3.31
C LEU A 50 -18.16 11.53 3.32
N THR A 51 -18.57 11.09 2.14
CA THR A 51 -19.51 9.97 1.98
C THR A 51 -18.77 8.73 1.48
N ILE A 52 -18.78 7.65 2.27
CA ILE A 52 -18.22 6.35 1.89
C ILE A 52 -19.38 5.44 1.46
N ARG A 53 -19.33 4.94 0.23
CA ARG A 53 -20.30 3.95 -0.28
C ARG A 53 -19.66 2.56 -0.22
N THR A 54 -20.37 1.59 0.34
CA THR A 54 -19.91 0.19 0.41
C THR A 54 -21.09 -0.76 0.25
N ASP A 55 -20.80 -1.94 -0.28
CA ASP A 55 -21.66 -3.12 -0.37
C ASP A 55 -21.58 -4.01 0.89
N ARG A 56 -20.65 -3.72 1.81
CA ARG A 56 -20.44 -4.45 3.06
C ARG A 56 -21.41 -4.00 4.16
N CYS A 57 -22.67 -4.37 3.99
CA CYS A 57 -23.73 -4.12 4.98
C CYS A 57 -23.59 -4.95 6.26
N ASP A 58 -22.70 -5.95 6.26
CA ASP A 58 -22.38 -6.82 7.39
C ASP A 58 -21.44 -6.15 8.42
N LEU A 59 -20.81 -5.02 8.07
CA LEU A 59 -19.81 -4.36 8.90
C LEU A 59 -20.35 -3.11 9.58
N SER A 60 -19.82 -2.81 10.78
CA SER A 60 -20.11 -1.56 11.46
C SER A 60 -19.48 -0.37 10.74
N GLY A 61 -20.05 0.83 10.89
CA GLY A 61 -19.50 2.05 10.29
C GLY A 61 -18.04 2.32 10.69
N ARG A 62 -17.66 1.94 11.91
CA ARG A 62 -16.27 2.02 12.38
C ARG A 62 -15.36 1.05 11.62
N ALA A 63 -15.77 -0.20 11.45
CA ALA A 63 -15.01 -1.19 10.71
C ALA A 63 -14.87 -0.79 9.23
N ILE A 64 -15.91 -0.22 8.63
CA ILE A 64 -15.88 0.33 7.26
C ILE A 64 -14.89 1.49 7.17
N TYR A 65 -14.88 2.39 8.15
CA TYR A 65 -13.94 3.50 8.21
C TYR A 65 -12.48 3.05 8.37
N GLU A 66 -12.22 2.08 9.24
CA GLU A 66 -10.86 1.53 9.41
C GLU A 66 -10.38 0.80 8.14
N LEU A 67 -11.26 0.07 7.46
CA LEU A 67 -10.93 -0.56 6.18
C LEU A 67 -10.60 0.50 5.10
N TYR A 68 -11.37 1.57 5.05
CA TYR A 68 -11.09 2.71 4.17
C TYR A 68 -9.72 3.35 4.50
N LYS A 69 -9.41 3.52 5.79
CA LYS A 69 -8.13 4.08 6.25
C LYS A 69 -6.95 3.16 5.93
N GLN A 70 -7.11 1.84 6.03
CA GLN A 70 -6.09 0.88 5.60
C GLN A 70 -5.82 0.99 4.11
N ARG A 71 -6.86 1.11 3.28
CA ARG A 71 -6.71 1.39 1.84
C ARG A 71 -5.93 2.69 1.60
N GLN A 72 -6.28 3.77 2.31
CA GLN A 72 -5.55 5.04 2.19
C GLN A 72 -4.07 4.89 2.58
N GLY A 73 -3.75 4.08 3.60
CA GLY A 73 -2.38 3.78 3.98
C GLY A 73 -1.57 3.11 2.86
N VAL A 74 -2.22 2.21 2.11
CA VAL A 74 -1.62 1.57 0.93
C VAL A 74 -1.41 2.59 -0.20
N GLU A 75 -2.38 3.45 -0.48
CA GLU A 75 -2.25 4.51 -1.50
C GLU A 75 -1.16 5.53 -1.13
N GLN A 76 -1.04 5.88 0.15
CA GLN A 76 0.00 6.78 0.65
C GLN A 76 1.38 6.13 0.55
N PHE A 77 1.49 4.83 0.85
CA PHE A 77 2.72 4.07 0.68
C PHE A 77 3.19 4.10 -0.78
N PHE A 78 2.28 3.86 -1.72
CA PHE A 78 2.54 3.96 -3.16
C PHE A 78 3.06 5.33 -3.55
N LYS A 79 2.30 6.38 -3.21
CA LYS A 79 2.70 7.76 -3.50
C LYS A 79 4.10 8.08 -2.95
N ILE A 80 4.40 7.71 -1.71
CA ILE A 80 5.73 7.94 -1.12
C ILE A 80 6.80 7.15 -1.87
N TYR A 81 6.52 5.90 -2.23
CA TYR A 81 7.46 5.04 -2.95
C TYR A 81 7.77 5.57 -4.35
N GLY A 82 6.74 5.95 -5.12
CA GLY A 82 6.85 6.61 -6.43
C GLY A 82 7.61 7.94 -6.34
N ASP A 83 7.25 8.80 -5.38
CA ASP A 83 7.92 10.10 -5.15
C ASP A 83 9.40 9.92 -4.78
N THR A 84 9.73 8.94 -3.93
CA THR A 84 11.10 8.68 -3.45
C THR A 84 11.99 8.14 -4.57
N LEU A 85 11.45 7.28 -5.42
CA LEU A 85 12.19 6.65 -6.51
C LEU A 85 12.06 7.40 -7.85
N ARG A 86 11.26 8.48 -7.89
CA ARG A 86 10.94 9.29 -9.08
C ARG A 86 10.46 8.42 -10.25
N LEU A 87 9.70 7.40 -9.93
CA LEU A 87 9.19 6.43 -10.90
C LEU A 87 7.94 7.00 -11.56
N ASP A 88 7.75 6.67 -12.83
CA ASP A 88 6.43 6.84 -13.42
C ASP A 88 5.45 5.80 -12.84
N GLU A 89 4.16 6.10 -12.94
CA GLU A 89 3.07 5.29 -12.38
C GLU A 89 3.09 3.84 -12.92
N ALA A 90 3.59 3.65 -14.14
CA ALA A 90 3.74 2.34 -14.76
C ALA A 90 4.84 1.51 -14.09
N THR A 91 6.00 2.12 -13.83
CA THR A 91 7.13 1.44 -13.16
C THR A 91 6.82 1.17 -11.69
N GLU A 92 6.10 2.08 -11.03
CA GLU A 92 5.61 1.87 -9.67
C GLU A 92 4.63 0.68 -9.60
N GLY A 93 3.67 0.60 -10.53
CA GLY A 93 2.76 -0.54 -10.64
C GLY A 93 3.46 -1.87 -10.87
N LEU A 94 4.51 -1.88 -11.70
CA LEU A 94 5.35 -3.08 -11.93
C LEU A 94 6.11 -3.52 -10.67
N LEU A 95 6.70 -2.58 -9.93
CA LEU A 95 7.38 -2.89 -8.67
C LEU A 95 6.42 -3.38 -7.60
N PHE A 96 5.19 -2.87 -7.56
CA PHE A 96 4.15 -3.38 -6.69
C PHE A 96 3.81 -4.83 -7.01
N LEU A 97 3.55 -5.14 -8.28
CA LEU A 97 3.27 -6.52 -8.71
C LEU A 97 4.44 -7.44 -8.35
N ASN A 98 5.67 -6.97 -8.54
CA ASN A 98 6.87 -7.72 -8.14
C ASN A 98 6.95 -7.93 -6.62
N HIS A 99 6.64 -6.91 -5.82
CA HIS A 99 6.61 -7.02 -4.36
C HIS A 99 5.53 -7.99 -3.88
N LEU A 100 4.34 -7.93 -4.48
CA LEU A 100 3.24 -8.85 -4.18
C LEU A 100 3.62 -10.29 -4.55
N CYS A 101 4.16 -10.50 -5.74
CA CYS A 101 4.66 -11.80 -6.18
C CYS A 101 5.74 -12.34 -5.24
N ALA A 102 6.72 -11.51 -4.85
CA ALA A 102 7.78 -11.89 -3.92
C ALA A 102 7.23 -12.23 -2.53
N THR A 103 6.27 -11.45 -2.03
CA THR A 103 5.62 -11.69 -0.74
C THR A 103 4.84 -12.99 -0.75
N ILE A 104 4.03 -13.24 -1.78
CA ILE A 104 3.27 -14.48 -1.94
C ILE A 104 4.23 -15.68 -2.03
N ALA A 105 5.30 -15.57 -2.84
CA ALA A 105 6.29 -16.64 -2.97
C ALA A 105 6.99 -16.95 -1.64
N ALA A 106 7.40 -15.91 -0.88
CA ALA A 106 8.00 -16.07 0.43
C ALA A 106 7.05 -16.77 1.42
N ARG A 107 5.77 -16.37 1.45
CA ARG A 107 4.76 -17.01 2.30
C ARG A 107 4.52 -18.47 1.95
N ILE A 108 4.56 -18.83 0.67
CA ILE A 108 4.45 -20.23 0.24
C ILE A 108 5.67 -21.04 0.74
N LEU A 109 6.88 -20.49 0.62
CA LEU A 109 8.09 -21.15 1.12
C LEU A 109 8.07 -21.31 2.65
N GLU A 110 7.61 -20.29 3.38
CA GLU A 110 7.40 -20.35 4.84
C GLU A 110 6.40 -21.46 5.20
N ALA A 111 5.27 -21.56 4.49
CA ALA A 111 4.27 -22.59 4.72
C ALA A 111 4.83 -24.00 4.47
N ILE A 112 5.59 -24.20 3.39
CA ILE A 112 6.28 -25.46 3.12
C ILE A 112 7.26 -25.80 4.26
N ALA A 113 8.06 -24.82 4.70
CA ALA A 113 9.04 -25.03 5.77
C ALA A 113 8.36 -25.38 7.10
N ALA A 114 7.26 -24.70 7.45
CA ALA A 114 6.48 -24.93 8.66
C ALA A 114 5.90 -26.35 8.73
N THR A 115 5.60 -26.97 7.58
CA THR A 115 5.06 -28.34 7.54
C THR A 115 6.11 -29.42 7.75
N GLY A 116 7.41 -29.07 7.77
CA GLY A 116 8.51 -30.04 7.88
C GLY A 116 8.75 -30.88 6.60
N HIS A 117 8.04 -30.60 5.51
CA HIS A 117 8.12 -31.35 4.25
C HIS A 117 8.99 -30.67 3.18
N SER A 118 9.93 -29.80 3.56
CA SER A 118 10.77 -29.02 2.63
C SER A 118 11.61 -29.88 1.65
N ARG A 119 11.89 -31.14 1.99
CA ARG A 119 12.56 -32.10 1.08
C ARG A 119 11.63 -32.80 0.10
N GLY A 120 10.31 -32.76 0.33
CA GLY A 120 9.31 -33.51 -0.42
C GLY A 120 8.23 -32.66 -1.10
N VAL A 121 8.26 -31.34 -0.92
CA VAL A 121 7.37 -30.37 -1.56
C VAL A 121 8.18 -29.14 -1.93
N SER A 122 8.21 -28.80 -3.23
CA SER A 122 8.82 -27.57 -3.73
C SER A 122 7.79 -26.47 -3.98
N TYR A 123 8.27 -25.24 -4.14
CA TYR A 123 7.44 -24.12 -4.62
C TYR A 123 6.81 -24.43 -5.99
N GLU A 124 7.59 -25.03 -6.90
CA GLU A 124 7.14 -25.40 -8.24
C GLU A 124 6.01 -26.45 -8.18
N ASP A 125 6.10 -27.43 -7.27
CA ASP A 125 5.04 -28.40 -7.05
C ASP A 125 3.73 -27.71 -6.62
N CYS A 126 3.81 -26.66 -5.81
CA CYS A 126 2.67 -25.87 -5.39
C CYS A 126 2.05 -25.14 -6.58
N VAL A 127 2.84 -24.42 -7.38
CA VAL A 127 2.34 -23.70 -8.56
C VAL A 127 1.71 -24.68 -9.57
N GLN A 128 2.38 -25.78 -9.91
CA GLN A 128 1.90 -26.74 -10.89
C GLN A 128 0.68 -27.56 -10.44
N THR A 129 0.49 -27.74 -9.14
CA THR A 129 -0.60 -28.56 -8.60
C THR A 129 -1.79 -27.71 -8.18
N LEU A 130 -1.57 -26.52 -7.64
CA LEU A 130 -2.60 -25.63 -7.11
C LEU A 130 -3.19 -24.68 -8.16
N HIS A 131 -2.50 -24.38 -9.28
CA HIS A 131 -3.12 -23.58 -10.37
C HIS A 131 -4.38 -24.24 -10.97
N LYS A 132 -4.58 -25.54 -10.71
CA LYS A 132 -5.74 -26.31 -11.17
C LYS A 132 -6.88 -26.33 -10.16
N VAL A 133 -6.67 -25.86 -8.93
CA VAL A 133 -7.73 -25.69 -7.94
C VAL A 133 -8.63 -24.56 -8.43
N ARG A 134 -9.93 -24.83 -8.50
CA ARG A 134 -10.92 -23.84 -8.94
C ARG A 134 -12.04 -23.77 -7.91
N ALA A 135 -12.58 -22.57 -7.75
CA ALA A 135 -13.84 -22.39 -7.03
C ALA A 135 -15.00 -22.75 -7.97
N CYS A 136 -15.83 -23.71 -7.57
CA CYS A 136 -17.05 -24.08 -8.26
C CYS A 136 -18.26 -23.71 -7.41
N ARG A 137 -19.29 -23.14 -8.03
CA ARG A 137 -20.56 -22.84 -7.37
C ARG A 137 -21.41 -24.10 -7.34
N THR A 138 -21.75 -24.57 -6.14
CA THR A 138 -22.63 -25.71 -5.88
C THR A 138 -23.91 -25.22 -5.21
N GLU A 139 -24.90 -26.10 -5.03
CA GLU A 139 -26.17 -25.77 -4.35
C GLU A 139 -25.97 -25.23 -2.91
N GLY A 140 -24.86 -25.61 -2.25
CA GLY A 140 -24.48 -25.14 -0.92
C GLY A 140 -23.53 -23.93 -0.89
N GLY A 141 -23.22 -23.30 -2.03
CA GLY A 141 -22.32 -22.13 -2.10
C GLY A 141 -21.05 -22.36 -2.92
N TRP A 142 -20.08 -21.45 -2.78
CA TRP A 142 -18.77 -21.57 -3.42
C TRP A 142 -17.95 -22.62 -2.69
N GLN A 143 -17.40 -23.59 -3.42
CA GLN A 143 -16.49 -24.59 -2.89
C GLN A 143 -15.24 -24.63 -3.75
N ALA A 144 -14.06 -24.63 -3.12
CA ALA A 144 -12.83 -24.90 -3.84
C ALA A 144 -12.69 -26.41 -4.02
N VAL A 145 -12.75 -26.85 -5.28
CA VAL A 145 -12.78 -28.27 -5.60
C VAL A 145 -11.36 -28.72 -5.96
N PRO A 146 -10.75 -29.64 -5.18
CA PRO A 146 -9.51 -30.28 -5.61
C PRO A 146 -9.82 -31.20 -6.79
N VAL A 147 -9.36 -30.82 -7.99
CA VAL A 147 -9.72 -31.51 -9.24
C VAL A 147 -9.08 -32.91 -9.36
N LYS A 148 -7.97 -33.19 -8.66
CA LYS A 148 -7.18 -34.42 -8.85
C LYS A 148 -6.56 -34.96 -7.54
N LYS A 149 -6.33 -36.28 -7.49
CA LYS A 149 -5.69 -37.00 -6.35
C LYS A 149 -4.35 -36.38 -5.92
N ARG A 150 -3.55 -35.89 -6.88
CA ARG A 150 -2.26 -35.22 -6.60
C ARG A 150 -2.44 -33.91 -5.84
N THR A 151 -3.51 -33.16 -6.14
CA THR A 151 -3.86 -31.91 -5.44
C THR A 151 -4.30 -32.20 -4.01
N ALA A 152 -5.18 -33.18 -3.80
CA ALA A 152 -5.57 -33.61 -2.46
C ALA A 152 -4.36 -34.10 -1.62
N ALA A 153 -3.45 -34.87 -2.22
CA ALA A 153 -2.25 -35.35 -1.55
C ALA A 153 -1.29 -34.21 -1.15
N LEU A 154 -1.14 -33.19 -2.01
CA LEU A 154 -0.32 -32.02 -1.71
C LEU A 154 -0.96 -31.17 -0.59
N CYS A 155 -2.25 -30.88 -0.69
CA CYS A 155 -3.02 -30.18 0.34
C CYS A 155 -2.89 -30.89 1.71
N GLY A 156 -3.03 -32.22 1.74
CA GLY A 156 -2.84 -33.01 2.96
C GLY A 156 -1.44 -32.90 3.56
N LYS A 157 -0.38 -32.89 2.74
CA LYS A 157 1.00 -32.68 3.22
C LYS A 157 1.22 -31.28 3.80
N LEU A 158 0.57 -30.29 3.21
CA LEU A 158 0.68 -28.90 3.64
C LEU A 158 -0.27 -28.55 4.80
N GLY A 159 -1.10 -29.49 5.24
CA GLY A 159 -2.14 -29.23 6.25
C GLY A 159 -3.18 -28.20 5.80
N ILE A 160 -3.36 -28.05 4.48
CA ILE A 160 -4.31 -27.11 3.87
C ILE A 160 -5.57 -27.88 3.55
N ASP A 161 -6.70 -27.47 4.12
CA ASP A 161 -8.01 -27.87 3.59
C ASP A 161 -8.38 -26.91 2.46
N PRO A 162 -8.40 -27.34 1.18
CA PRO A 162 -8.78 -26.48 0.07
C PRO A 162 -10.25 -26.03 0.17
N THR A 163 -11.08 -26.73 0.94
CA THR A 163 -12.49 -26.43 1.17
C THR A 163 -12.70 -25.46 2.34
N ASP A 164 -11.66 -25.24 3.15
CA ASP A 164 -11.67 -24.27 4.23
C ASP A 164 -11.60 -22.86 3.64
N LEU A 165 -12.79 -22.27 3.47
CA LEU A 165 -12.95 -20.89 3.04
C LEU A 165 -13.05 -19.94 4.23
N SER A 166 -12.75 -20.36 5.47
CA SER A 166 -12.78 -19.48 6.65
C SER A 166 -11.86 -18.26 6.51
N LEU A 167 -10.81 -18.37 5.69
CA LEU A 167 -9.94 -17.25 5.32
C LEU A 167 -10.62 -16.21 4.41
N LEU A 168 -11.68 -16.60 3.71
CA LEU A 168 -12.52 -15.74 2.87
C LEU A 168 -13.79 -15.29 3.60
N GLU A 169 -14.16 -15.96 4.69
CA GLU A 169 -15.21 -15.52 5.59
C GLU A 169 -14.75 -14.31 6.41
N PRO A 170 -15.65 -13.36 6.73
CA PRO A 170 -15.32 -12.28 7.64
C PRO A 170 -14.89 -12.87 8.99
N ARG A 171 -13.64 -12.62 9.42
CA ARG A 171 -13.17 -13.12 10.71
C ARG A 171 -14.04 -12.54 11.85
N PRO A 172 -14.60 -13.38 12.73
CA PRO A 172 -15.33 -12.91 13.91
C PRO A 172 -14.43 -12.28 14.98
N ASP A 173 -13.10 -12.38 14.80
CA ASP A 173 -12.11 -12.06 15.85
C ASP A 173 -11.65 -10.60 15.84
N VAL A 174 -12.14 -9.77 14.92
CA VAL A 174 -12.00 -8.32 15.07
C VAL A 174 -13.12 -7.85 15.97
N GLN A 175 -12.92 -8.02 17.28
CA GLN A 175 -13.79 -7.48 18.31
C GLN A 175 -13.98 -5.97 18.09
N THR A 176 -15.24 -5.61 17.77
CA THR A 176 -15.99 -4.35 18.00
C THR A 176 -15.23 -3.08 18.36
#